data_AF-A0A849QT25-F1
#
_entry.id   AF-A0A849QT25-F1
#
_cell.length_a   1.000
_cell.length_b   1.000
_cell.length_c   1.000
_cell.angle_alpha   90.00
_cell.angle_beta   90.00
_cell.angle_gamma   90.00
#
_symmetry.space_group_name_H-M   'P 1'
#
loop_
_entity.id
_entity.type
_entity.pdbx_description
1 polymer ?
#
loop_
_entity_poly.entity_id
_entity_poly.type
_entity_poly.pdbx_seq_one_letter_code
_entity_poly.pdbx_strand_id
1 'polypeptide(L)'
;KGFRAIIRELRIGDEVTVYGSLKEGTLNLEKIELRELNLVVERNPKCNKCGRNMESAGRSQGYRCKRCGTFSAVKDKVTVERAIETGLYEVPPVARRHISKPLVRMRMGDKIIHPSR
;
A
#
# COMPACT_ATOMS: atom_id res chain seq x y z
N LYS A 1 -9.88 11.51 14.54
CA LYS A 1 -8.70 10.61 14.74
C LYS A 1 -8.81 9.47 13.72
N GLY A 2 -8.03 9.48 12.63
CA GLY A 2 -8.16 8.48 11.56
C GLY A 2 -6.98 8.45 10.59
N PHE A 3 -6.29 9.59 10.42
CA PHE A 3 -5.12 9.72 9.55
C PHE A 3 -4.05 8.64 9.76
N ARG A 4 -3.70 8.31 11.02
CA ARG A 4 -2.73 7.25 11.32
C ARG A 4 -3.18 5.85 10.87
N ALA A 5 -4.47 5.58 10.76
CA ALA A 5 -4.96 4.31 10.23
C ALA A 5 -4.63 4.22 8.74
N ILE A 6 -4.93 5.27 7.97
CA ILE A 6 -4.59 5.36 6.54
C ILE A 6 -3.09 5.17 6.31
N ILE A 7 -2.23 5.84 7.09
CA ILE A 7 -0.77 5.71 6.94
C ILE A 7 -0.29 4.28 7.20
N ARG A 8 -0.91 3.53 8.13
CA ARG A 8 -0.53 2.15 8.43
C ARG A 8 -0.90 1.16 7.34
N GLU A 9 -1.83 1.51 6.47
CA GLU A 9 -2.22 0.68 5.33
C GLU A 9 -1.23 0.76 4.18
N LEU A 10 -0.34 1.77 4.15
CA LEU A 10 0.69 1.91 3.12
C LEU A 10 1.69 0.75 3.14
N ARG A 11 2.21 0.40 1.97
CA ARG A 11 3.23 -0.63 1.80
C ARG A 11 4.30 -0.23 0.78
N ILE A 12 5.39 -0.98 0.79
CA ILE A 12 6.48 -0.80 -0.18
C ILE A 12 5.94 -0.92 -1.61
N GLY A 13 6.31 0.05 -2.45
CA GLY A 13 5.88 0.15 -3.84
C GLY A 13 4.65 1.05 -4.06
N ASP A 14 3.97 1.50 -3.00
CA ASP A 14 2.94 2.54 -3.16
C ASP A 14 3.60 3.88 -3.56
N GLU A 15 3.04 4.57 -4.55
CA GLU A 15 3.49 5.91 -4.94
C GLU A 15 2.69 6.98 -4.18
N VAL A 16 3.40 7.87 -3.49
CA VAL A 16 2.79 8.92 -2.67
C VAL A 16 3.44 10.27 -2.89
N THR A 17 2.64 11.33 -2.73
CA THR A 17 3.13 12.70 -2.51
C THR A 17 2.76 13.15 -1.12
N VAL A 18 3.76 13.60 -0.36
CA VAL A 18 3.60 13.98 1.05
C VAL A 18 3.72 15.49 1.23
N TYR A 19 2.93 16.03 2.16
CA TYR A 19 2.95 17.44 2.51
C TYR A 19 3.16 17.55 4.02
N GLY A 20 4.13 18.38 4.43
CA GLY A 20 4.47 18.52 5.83
C GLY A 20 5.69 19.39 6.06
N SER A 21 6.10 19.50 7.32
CA SER A 21 7.33 20.18 7.72
C SER A 21 8.42 19.18 8.06
N LEU A 22 9.65 19.42 7.59
CA LEU A 22 10.82 18.63 7.97
C LEU A 22 11.36 19.11 9.32
N LYS A 23 11.52 18.21 10.28
CA LYS A 23 12.17 18.47 11.56
C LYS A 23 12.98 17.25 11.96
N GLU A 24 14.24 17.44 12.34
CA GLU A 24 15.10 16.35 12.84
C GLU A 24 15.15 15.13 11.89
N GLY A 25 15.26 15.39 10.59
CA GLY A 25 15.30 14.34 9.56
C GLY A 25 13.96 13.63 9.31
N THR A 26 12.89 14.03 9.97
CA THR A 26 11.55 13.43 9.83
C THR A 26 10.55 14.41 9.24
N LEU A 27 9.76 13.96 8.26
CA LEU A 27 8.67 14.76 7.69
C LEU A 27 7.39 14.58 8.51
N ASN A 28 6.93 15.66 9.14
CA ASN A 28 5.68 15.67 9.88
C ASN A 28 4.51 15.85 8.93
N LEU A 29 3.81 14.76 8.63
CA LEU A 29 2.72 14.73 7.66
C LEU A 29 1.51 15.58 8.10
N GLU A 30 1.09 16.46 7.20
CA GLU A 30 -0.14 17.26 7.29
C GLU A 30 -1.19 16.76 6.29
N LYS A 31 -0.74 16.34 5.09
CA LYS A 31 -1.54 15.71 4.03
C LYS A 31 -0.71 14.69 3.28
N ILE A 32 -1.39 13.77 2.62
CA ILE A 32 -0.79 12.81 1.69
C ILE A 32 -1.71 12.59 0.49
N GLU A 33 -1.13 12.50 -0.69
CA GLU A 33 -1.77 12.03 -1.91
C GLU A 33 -1.25 10.62 -2.21
N LEU A 34 -2.15 9.65 -2.27
CA LEU A 34 -1.86 8.30 -2.76
C LEU A 34 -2.11 8.30 -4.26
N ARG A 35 -1.04 8.22 -5.06
CA ARG A 35 -1.10 8.31 -6.52
C ARG A 35 -1.32 6.95 -7.14
N GLU A 36 -0.58 5.96 -6.67
CA GLU A 36 -0.68 4.58 -7.14
C GLU A 36 -0.56 3.63 -5.95
N LEU A 37 -1.43 2.63 -5.93
CA LEU A 37 -1.34 1.53 -4.98
C LEU A 37 -0.59 0.39 -5.65
N ASN A 38 0.45 -0.10 -4.98
CA ASN A 38 0.96 -1.41 -5.33
C ASN A 38 -0.14 -2.41 -5.00
N LEU A 39 -0.71 -3.09 -6.00
CA LEU A 39 -1.74 -4.13 -5.83
C LEU A 39 -1.19 -5.54 -6.00
N VAL A 40 0.09 -5.71 -6.34
CA VAL A 40 0.69 -7.01 -6.63
C VAL A 40 1.46 -7.53 -5.41
N VAL A 41 1.18 -8.77 -5.02
CA VAL A 41 1.95 -9.49 -4.00
C VAL A 41 2.52 -10.77 -4.60
N GLU A 42 3.78 -11.05 -4.28
CA GLU A 42 4.41 -12.31 -4.62
C GLU A 42 4.22 -13.33 -3.50
N ARG A 43 3.67 -14.50 -3.83
CA ARG A 43 3.51 -15.61 -2.89
C ARG A 43 4.05 -16.91 -3.46
N ASN A 44 4.30 -17.88 -2.59
CA ASN A 44 4.67 -19.22 -3.04
C ASN A 44 3.59 -19.77 -3.99
N PRO A 45 4.00 -20.43 -5.08
CA PRO A 45 3.07 -20.87 -6.10
C PRO A 45 2.14 -21.97 -5.59
N LYS A 46 0.94 -22.05 -6.15
CA LYS A 46 0.03 -23.18 -5.86
C LYS A 46 0.29 -24.36 -6.79
N CYS A 47 0.21 -25.57 -6.25
CA CYS A 47 0.29 -26.78 -7.06
C CYS A 47 -0.93 -26.89 -7.98
N ASN A 48 -0.69 -26.94 -9.30
CA ASN A 48 -1.73 -27.11 -10.32
C ASN A 48 -2.49 -28.45 -10.22
N LYS A 49 -1.97 -29.45 -9.49
CA LYS A 49 -2.64 -30.75 -9.27
C LYS A 49 -3.47 -30.81 -7.99
N CYS A 50 -2.98 -30.24 -6.87
CA CYS A 50 -3.64 -30.41 -5.57
C CYS A 50 -4.01 -29.11 -4.86
N GLY A 51 -3.72 -27.94 -5.45
CA GLY A 51 -4.08 -26.62 -4.92
C GLY A 51 -3.31 -26.15 -3.69
N ARG A 52 -2.48 -26.99 -3.07
CA ARG A 52 -1.66 -26.63 -1.91
C ARG A 52 -0.54 -25.66 -2.30
N ASN A 53 -0.14 -24.79 -1.37
CA ASN A 53 1.04 -23.95 -1.54
C ASN A 53 2.28 -24.84 -1.67
N MET A 54 3.14 -24.55 -2.64
CA MET A 54 4.43 -25.19 -2.79
C MET A 54 5.42 -24.67 -1.75
N GLU A 55 6.39 -25.51 -1.39
CA GLU A 55 7.49 -25.14 -0.50
C GLU A 55 8.74 -24.79 -1.32
N SER A 56 9.66 -24.04 -0.73
CA SER A 56 10.96 -23.76 -1.34
C SER A 56 11.73 -25.07 -1.56
N ALA A 57 12.32 -25.24 -2.74
CA ALA A 57 13.19 -26.37 -3.04
C ALA A 57 14.65 -26.13 -2.60
N GLY A 58 14.98 -24.92 -2.14
CA GLY A 58 16.35 -24.51 -1.82
C GLY A 58 16.63 -23.10 -2.35
N ARG A 59 17.73 -22.48 -1.90
CA ARG A 59 18.13 -21.15 -2.37
C ARG A 59 18.31 -21.19 -3.89
N SER A 60 17.59 -20.34 -4.61
CA SER A 60 17.60 -20.24 -6.08
C SER A 60 17.17 -21.52 -6.82
N GLN A 61 16.50 -22.47 -6.15
CA GLN A 61 16.03 -23.71 -6.76
C GLN A 61 14.52 -23.73 -7.03
N GLY A 62 13.81 -22.61 -6.86
CA GLY A 62 12.37 -22.53 -7.10
C GLY A 62 11.53 -23.23 -6.01
N TYR A 63 10.38 -23.77 -6.40
CA TYR A 63 9.35 -24.28 -5.50
C TYR A 63 8.86 -25.66 -5.94
N ARG A 64 8.62 -26.56 -4.97
CA ARG A 64 8.15 -27.92 -5.22
C ARG A 64 6.93 -28.26 -4.36
N CYS A 65 5.98 -28.97 -4.94
CA CYS A 65 4.92 -29.61 -4.18
C CYS A 65 5.42 -30.94 -3.57
N LYS A 66 5.52 -31.03 -2.24
CA LYS A 66 5.91 -32.26 -1.55
C LYS A 66 5.01 -33.47 -1.86
N ARG A 67 3.71 -33.25 -2.09
CA ARG A 67 2.73 -34.31 -2.36
C ARG A 67 2.77 -34.79 -3.82
N CYS A 68 2.82 -33.87 -4.78
CA CYS A 68 2.62 -34.18 -6.20
C CYS A 68 3.92 -34.19 -7.02
N GLY A 69 5.03 -33.70 -6.47
CA GLY A 69 6.32 -33.59 -7.15
C GLY A 69 6.41 -32.49 -8.22
N THR A 70 5.32 -31.76 -8.48
CA THR A 70 5.27 -30.64 -9.44
C THR A 70 6.19 -29.49 -9.00
N PHE A 71 6.68 -28.74 -9.98
CA PHE A 71 7.68 -27.68 -9.81
C PHE A 71 7.18 -26.34 -10.35
N SER A 72 7.65 -25.24 -9.75
CA SER A 72 7.58 -23.89 -10.30
C SER A 72 8.88 -23.15 -10.05
N ALA A 73 9.41 -22.48 -11.07
CA ALA A 73 10.65 -21.72 -10.95
C ALA A 73 10.47 -20.39 -10.19
N VAL A 74 9.28 -19.80 -10.26
CA VAL A 74 8.99 -18.44 -9.76
C VAL A 74 7.82 -18.42 -8.80
N LYS A 75 7.72 -17.33 -8.04
CA LYS A 75 6.54 -17.03 -7.23
C LYS A 75 5.36 -16.65 -8.11
N ASP A 76 4.15 -16.89 -7.59
CA ASP A 76 2.94 -16.35 -8.20
C ASP A 76 2.83 -14.86 -7.87
N LYS A 77 2.54 -14.04 -8.89
CA LYS A 77 2.13 -12.65 -8.73
C LYS A 77 0.61 -12.59 -8.67
N VAL A 78 0.07 -12.00 -7.61
CA VAL A 78 -1.36 -12.00 -7.36
C VAL A 78 -1.83 -10.59 -7.02
N THR A 79 -2.89 -10.16 -7.68
CA THR A 79 -3.57 -8.92 -7.36
C THR A 79 -4.32 -9.09 -6.04
N VAL A 80 -4.13 -8.15 -5.11
CA VAL A 80 -4.84 -8.10 -3.84
C VAL A 80 -5.70 -6.85 -3.78
N GLU A 81 -6.88 -6.99 -3.18
CA GLU A 81 -7.72 -5.86 -2.85
C GLU A 81 -7.14 -5.12 -1.64
N ARG A 82 -7.22 -3.78 -1.67
CA ARG A 82 -6.78 -2.89 -0.61
C ARG A 82 -8.00 -2.16 -0.05
N ALA A 83 -8.03 -1.95 1.26
CA ALA A 83 -9.08 -1.16 1.91
C ALA A 83 -8.90 0.37 1.76
N ILE A 84 -7.73 0.79 1.25
CA ILE A 84 -7.45 2.20 0.97
C ILE A 84 -7.57 2.48 -0.52
N GLU A 85 -7.97 3.69 -0.84
CA GLU A 85 -8.13 4.16 -2.21
C GLU A 85 -7.07 5.21 -2.54
N THR A 86 -6.82 5.43 -3.83
CA THR A 86 -6.03 6.57 -4.29
C THR A 86 -6.76 7.89 -4.00
N GLY A 87 -6.02 8.99 -4.06
CA GLY A 87 -6.53 10.32 -3.76
C GLY A 87 -5.89 10.96 -2.54
N LEU A 88 -6.49 12.06 -2.07
CA LEU A 88 -5.91 12.89 -1.01
C LEU A 88 -6.55 12.66 0.35
N TYR A 89 -5.70 12.55 1.36
CA TYR A 89 -6.05 12.41 2.76
C TYR A 89 -5.41 13.53 3.57
N GLU A 90 -6.12 14.02 4.59
CA GLU A 90 -5.62 15.05 5.50
C GLU A 90 -5.76 14.67 6.97
N VAL A 91 -4.99 15.33 7.83
CA VAL A 91 -5.15 15.25 9.28
C VAL A 91 -6.51 15.84 9.72
N PRO A 92 -7.13 15.31 10.80
CA PRO A 92 -8.39 15.84 11.32
C PRO A 92 -8.29 17.34 11.65
N PRO A 93 -9.40 18.11 11.61
CA PRO A 93 -9.39 19.54 11.89
C PRO A 93 -8.68 19.90 13.21
N VAL A 94 -8.83 19.06 14.24
CA VAL A 94 -8.20 19.22 15.57
C VAL A 94 -6.66 19.22 15.52
N ALA A 95 -6.07 18.61 14.49
CA ALA A 95 -4.63 18.48 14.29
C ALA A 95 -4.12 19.32 13.10
N ARG A 96 -4.98 20.13 12.49
CA ARG A 96 -4.61 20.98 11.34
C ARG A 96 -3.77 22.15 11.82
N ARG A 97 -2.64 22.42 11.15
CA ARG A 97 -1.82 23.60 11.44
C ARG A 97 -2.37 24.83 10.72
N HIS A 98 -1.95 26.01 11.17
CA HIS A 98 -2.53 27.28 10.73
C HIS A 98 -2.35 27.53 9.23
N ILE A 99 -1.20 27.14 8.67
CA ILE A 99 -0.88 27.34 7.25
C ILE A 99 -1.30 26.17 6.35
N SER A 100 -1.75 25.04 6.92
CA SER A 100 -2.13 23.86 6.16
C SER A 100 -3.45 24.13 5.43
N LYS A 101 -3.40 24.27 4.10
CA LYS A 101 -4.61 24.46 3.27
C LYS A 101 -5.50 23.21 3.36
N PRO A 102 -6.74 23.31 3.90
CA PRO A 102 -7.69 22.20 3.97
C PRO A 102 -8.07 21.66 2.58
N LEU A 103 -8.30 20.35 2.47
CA LEU A 103 -8.70 19.70 1.22
C LEU A 103 -9.99 20.29 0.64
N VAL A 104 -10.97 20.64 1.48
CA VAL A 104 -12.23 21.30 1.05
C VAL A 104 -12.00 22.64 0.33
N ARG A 105 -10.83 23.27 0.49
CA ARG A 105 -10.45 24.52 -0.19
C ARG A 105 -9.55 24.30 -1.40
N MET A 106 -9.18 23.06 -1.72
CA MET A 106 -8.32 22.75 -2.86
C MET A 106 -9.20 22.48 -4.10
N ARG A 107 -8.91 23.19 -5.21
CA ARG A 107 -9.49 22.87 -6.52
C ARG A 107 -8.68 21.70 -7.10
N MET A 108 -9.11 20.47 -6.84
CA MET A 108 -8.29 19.27 -7.15
C MET A 108 -8.69 18.54 -8.44
N GLY A 109 -9.47 19.17 -9.32
CA GLY A 109 -9.96 18.54 -10.55
C GLY A 109 -10.70 17.25 -10.23
N ASP A 110 -10.34 16.17 -10.93
CA ASP A 110 -10.98 14.84 -10.81
C ASP A 110 -10.41 13.98 -9.67
N LYS A 111 -9.53 14.52 -8.82
CA LYS A 111 -8.92 13.74 -7.74
C LYS A 111 -9.93 13.44 -6.64
N ILE A 112 -9.97 12.17 -6.22
CA ILE A 112 -10.77 11.74 -5.06
C ILE A 112 -10.20 12.40 -3.80
N ILE A 113 -11.08 12.98 -3.00
CA ILE A 113 -10.74 13.64 -1.74
C ILE A 113 -11.36 12.86 -0.60
N HIS A 114 -10.53 12.50 0.37
CA HIS A 114 -10.90 11.80 1.60
C HIS A 114 -10.76 12.76 2.78
N PRO A 115 -11.72 13.67 2.99
CA PRO A 115 -11.63 14.66 4.05
C PRO A 115 -11.75 13.97 5.41
N SER A 116 -10.82 14.27 6.31
CA SER A 116 -10.97 13.87 7.69
C SER A 116 -12.06 14.72 8.34
N ARG A 117 -13.06 14.06 8.93
CA ARG A 117 -14.02 14.69 9.83
C ARG A 117 -13.40 14.95 11.20
#